data_AF-A0A5N6REB9-F1
#
_entry.id   AF-A0A5N6REB9-F1
#
_cell.length_a   1.000
_cell.length_b   1.000
_cell.length_c   1.000
_cell.angle_alpha   90.00
_cell.angle_beta   90.00
_cell.angle_gamma   90.00
#
_symmetry.space_group_name_H-M   'P 1'
#
loop_
_entity.id
_entity.type
_entity.pdbx_description
1 polymer ?
#
loop_
_entity_poly.entity_id
_entity_poly.type
_entity_poly.pdbx_seq_one_letter_code
_entity_poly.pdbx_strand_id
1 'polypeptide(L)'
;MSSSQCFENPPSLSSTCGAGTVQELGGLQTYVTGAPDSKLAILLISDVFGYEAPILRKLADKVAAAGFLVVVPDFFFGDPIIKFDDPHFDRDSWRKVHNPDKGCEDAKPVIAALKSKGVSAIGAAGFCWGGKVVVKLASSTDIQAAVILHPGQIADNEIDGKSPPPQVHAKYVLLMSCCLRC
;
A
#
# COMPACT_ATOMS: atom_id res chain seq x y z
N MET A 1 12.66 9.20 13.18
CA MET A 1 13.54 8.46 12.25
C MET A 1 12.97 7.06 12.09
N SER A 2 12.54 6.70 10.87
CA SER A 2 12.07 5.34 10.55
C SER A 2 13.26 4.39 10.71
N SER A 3 13.16 3.42 11.62
CA SER A 3 14.24 2.47 11.92
C SER A 3 14.42 1.46 10.79
N SER A 4 15.63 0.92 10.64
CA SER A 4 16.02 -0.13 9.67
C SER A 4 15.31 -1.48 9.85
N GLN A 5 14.33 -1.57 10.76
CA GLN A 5 13.70 -2.82 11.20
C GLN A 5 12.82 -3.50 10.14
N CYS A 6 12.37 -2.79 9.11
CA CYS A 6 11.65 -3.42 7.98
C CYS A 6 12.47 -4.53 7.29
N PHE A 7 13.79 -4.49 7.46
CA PHE A 7 14.74 -5.30 6.72
C PHE A 7 15.29 -6.48 7.49
N GLU A 8 15.01 -6.58 8.78
CA GLU A 8 15.63 -7.59 9.65
C GLU A 8 14.96 -8.96 9.52
N ASN A 9 13.75 -9.05 8.92
CA ASN A 9 12.99 -10.30 8.80
C ASN A 9 12.10 -10.32 7.54
N PRO A 10 12.63 -10.66 6.34
CA PRO A 10 11.81 -10.74 5.14
C PRO A 10 10.77 -11.87 5.24
N PRO A 11 9.53 -11.67 4.75
CA PRO A 11 8.50 -12.71 4.79
C PRO A 11 8.75 -13.80 3.75
N SER A 12 8.43 -15.05 4.10
CA SER A 12 8.28 -16.11 3.10
C SER A 12 7.00 -15.87 2.29
N LEU A 13 7.12 -15.60 0.99
CA LEU A 13 5.96 -15.34 0.12
C LEU A 13 5.11 -16.60 -0.09
N SER A 14 3.79 -16.43 -0.20
CA SER A 14 2.86 -17.53 -0.45
C SER A 14 1.67 -17.05 -1.28
N SER A 15 1.63 -17.48 -2.55
CA SER A 15 0.56 -17.14 -3.49
C SER A 15 -0.80 -17.72 -3.09
N THR A 16 -0.84 -18.75 -2.24
CA THR A 16 -2.05 -19.39 -1.71
C THR A 16 -2.49 -18.88 -0.34
N CYS A 17 -1.77 -17.94 0.26
CA CYS A 17 -2.14 -17.39 1.56
C CYS A 17 -3.29 -16.39 1.43
N GLY A 18 -4.26 -16.49 2.35
CA GLY A 18 -5.38 -15.57 2.51
C GLY A 18 -6.75 -16.19 2.18
N ALA A 19 -7.83 -15.54 2.59
CA ALA A 19 -9.21 -15.96 2.34
C ALA A 19 -9.81 -15.41 1.02
N GLY A 20 -9.15 -14.40 0.44
CA GLY A 20 -9.53 -13.73 -0.79
C GLY A 20 -9.04 -14.43 -2.05
N THR A 21 -9.19 -13.74 -3.19
CA THR A 21 -8.81 -14.23 -4.52
C THR A 21 -7.97 -13.23 -5.27
N VAL A 22 -7.07 -13.71 -6.14
CA VAL A 22 -6.30 -12.84 -7.03
C VAL A 22 -7.11 -12.61 -8.30
N GLN A 23 -7.29 -11.33 -8.67
CA GLN A 23 -8.04 -10.88 -9.84
C GLN A 23 -7.29 -9.74 -10.51
N GLU A 24 -7.51 -9.53 -11.80
CA GLU A 24 -7.00 -8.34 -12.48
C GLU A 24 -7.90 -7.14 -12.13
N LEU A 25 -7.29 -6.03 -11.71
CA LEU A 25 -7.98 -4.77 -11.43
C LEU A 25 -7.12 -3.59 -11.87
N GLY A 26 -7.63 -2.76 -12.78
CA GLY A 26 -6.88 -1.61 -13.30
C GLY A 26 -5.59 -2.00 -14.02
N GLY A 27 -5.52 -3.19 -14.62
CA GLY A 27 -4.32 -3.72 -15.27
C GLY A 27 -3.28 -4.32 -14.32
N LEU A 28 -3.57 -4.42 -13.02
CA LEU A 28 -2.69 -5.03 -12.02
C LEU A 28 -3.29 -6.31 -11.46
N GLN A 29 -2.45 -7.33 -11.30
CA GLN A 29 -2.80 -8.49 -10.48
C GLN A 29 -3.02 -8.02 -9.05
N THR A 30 -4.20 -8.32 -8.51
CA THR A 30 -4.66 -7.72 -7.26
C THR A 30 -5.28 -8.79 -6.39
N TYR A 31 -4.80 -8.93 -5.16
CA TYR A 31 -5.49 -9.74 -4.17
C TYR A 31 -6.71 -8.98 -3.64
N VAL A 32 -7.89 -9.59 -3.73
CA VAL A 32 -9.19 -9.01 -3.39
C VAL A 32 -9.85 -9.85 -2.32
N THR A 33 -10.31 -9.20 -1.25
CA THR A 33 -10.99 -9.85 -0.12
C THR A 33 -12.10 -8.94 0.43
N GLY A 34 -13.12 -9.54 1.05
CA GLY A 34 -14.33 -8.84 1.52
C GLY A 34 -15.50 -8.87 0.55
N ALA A 35 -16.59 -8.19 0.91
CA ALA A 35 -17.84 -8.22 0.16
C ALA A 35 -17.72 -7.42 -1.16
N PRO A 36 -18.01 -8.04 -2.33
CA PRO A 36 -17.81 -7.40 -3.64
C PRO A 36 -18.77 -6.22 -3.91
N ASP A 37 -19.88 -6.15 -3.19
CA ASP A 37 -20.90 -5.10 -3.26
C ASP A 37 -20.71 -3.98 -2.22
N SER A 38 -19.64 -4.07 -1.40
CA SER A 38 -19.33 -3.04 -0.42
C SER A 38 -19.14 -1.67 -1.08
N LYS A 39 -19.76 -0.65 -0.47
CA LYS A 39 -19.61 0.74 -0.87
C LYS A 39 -18.31 1.38 -0.37
N LEU A 40 -17.63 0.73 0.57
CA LEU A 40 -16.40 1.20 1.19
C LEU A 40 -15.25 0.26 0.80
N ALA A 41 -14.20 0.82 0.22
CA ALA A 41 -13.01 0.05 -0.13
C ALA A 41 -11.73 0.58 0.53
N ILE A 42 -10.78 -0.32 0.75
CA ILE A 42 -9.41 0.00 1.19
C ILE A 42 -8.44 -0.46 0.11
N LEU A 43 -7.69 0.49 -0.44
CA LEU A 43 -6.49 0.23 -1.24
C LEU A 43 -5.32 0.02 -0.28
N LEU A 44 -4.92 -1.23 -0.08
CA LEU A 44 -3.82 -1.60 0.79
C LEU A 44 -2.55 -1.82 -0.05
N ILE A 45 -1.51 -1.04 0.20
CA ILE A 45 -0.28 -1.02 -0.59
C ILE A 45 0.84 -1.72 0.18
N SER A 46 1.44 -2.73 -0.45
CA SER A 46 2.52 -3.53 0.15
C SER A 46 3.77 -2.69 0.45
N ASP A 47 4.62 -3.24 1.31
CA ASP A 47 6.04 -2.88 1.33
C ASP A 47 6.76 -3.46 0.11
N VAL A 48 8.09 -3.40 0.10
CA VAL A 48 8.94 -3.86 -1.02
C VAL A 48 8.90 -5.38 -1.25
N PHE A 49 8.36 -6.17 -0.32
CA PHE A 49 8.25 -7.63 -0.45
C PHE A 49 7.03 -8.06 -1.29
N GLY A 50 6.16 -7.11 -1.65
CA GLY A 50 5.06 -7.33 -2.58
C GLY A 50 3.77 -7.87 -1.94
N TYR A 51 2.75 -7.99 -2.78
CA TYR A 51 1.38 -8.32 -2.34
C TYR A 51 1.18 -9.78 -1.91
N GLU A 52 2.16 -10.65 -2.16
CA GLU A 52 2.14 -12.07 -1.76
C GLU A 52 2.64 -12.31 -0.33
N ALA A 53 3.05 -11.24 0.38
CA ALA A 53 3.45 -11.33 1.77
C ALA A 53 2.29 -11.86 2.64
N PRO A 54 2.44 -12.99 3.35
CA PRO A 54 1.34 -13.61 4.10
C PRO A 54 0.73 -12.70 5.17
N ILE A 55 1.55 -11.90 5.84
CA ILE A 55 1.10 -10.98 6.90
C ILE A 55 0.22 -9.87 6.29
N LEU A 56 0.59 -9.36 5.12
CA LEU A 56 -0.17 -8.34 4.40
C LEU A 56 -1.56 -8.87 4.00
N ARG A 57 -1.63 -10.07 3.41
CA ARG A 57 -2.92 -10.68 3.02
C ARG A 57 -3.80 -11.01 4.23
N LYS A 58 -3.21 -11.52 5.31
CA LYS A 58 -3.95 -11.74 6.57
C LYS A 58 -4.48 -10.44 7.17
N LEU A 59 -3.73 -9.34 7.05
CA LEU A 59 -4.22 -8.02 7.46
C LEU A 59 -5.37 -7.57 6.56
N ALA A 60 -5.25 -7.74 5.24
CA ALA A 60 -6.32 -7.44 4.30
C ALA A 60 -7.61 -8.21 4.65
N ASP A 61 -7.49 -9.50 4.98
CA ASP A 61 -8.64 -10.32 5.40
C ASP A 61 -9.27 -9.84 6.70
N LYS A 62 -8.47 -9.41 7.69
CA LYS A 62 -8.98 -8.82 8.93
C LYS A 62 -9.71 -7.50 8.69
N VAL A 63 -9.18 -6.65 7.81
CA VAL A 63 -9.82 -5.38 7.43
C VAL A 63 -11.12 -5.65 6.66
N ALA A 64 -11.12 -6.66 5.78
CA ALA A 64 -12.33 -7.09 5.08
C ALA A 64 -13.41 -7.61 6.03
N ALA A 65 -13.03 -8.38 7.06
CA ALA A 65 -13.94 -8.84 8.10
C ALA A 65 -14.56 -7.68 8.91
N ALA A 66 -13.96 -6.49 8.90
CA ALA A 66 -14.53 -5.28 9.49
C ALA A 66 -15.53 -4.53 8.58
N GLY A 67 -15.88 -5.10 7.40
CA GLY A 67 -16.92 -4.59 6.51
C GLY A 67 -16.42 -3.79 5.30
N PHE A 68 -15.15 -3.93 4.92
CA PHE A 68 -14.58 -3.24 3.77
C PHE A 68 -14.33 -4.20 2.60
N LEU A 69 -14.39 -3.71 1.37
CA LEU A 69 -13.74 -4.36 0.23
C LEU A 69 -12.25 -4.00 0.27
N VAL A 70 -11.36 -4.96 0.37
CA VAL A 70 -9.92 -4.69 0.42
C VAL A 70 -9.25 -5.19 -0.85
N VAL A 71 -8.46 -4.32 -1.47
CA VAL A 71 -7.66 -4.64 -2.64
C VAL A 71 -6.18 -4.41 -2.36
N VAL A 72 -5.34 -5.36 -2.76
CA VAL A 72 -3.89 -5.34 -2.59
C VAL A 72 -3.24 -5.56 -3.97
N PRO A 73 -2.99 -4.49 -4.74
CA PRO A 73 -2.42 -4.59 -6.08
C PRO A 73 -0.93 -4.91 -6.08
N ASP A 74 -0.49 -5.63 -7.10
CA ASP A 74 0.91 -5.87 -7.40
C ASP A 74 1.53 -4.67 -8.14
N PHE A 75 1.94 -3.66 -7.37
CA PHE A 75 2.60 -2.48 -7.91
C PHE A 75 4.00 -2.74 -8.49
N PHE A 76 4.56 -3.93 -8.28
CA PHE A 76 5.89 -4.28 -8.78
C PHE A 76 5.85 -5.17 -10.02
N PHE A 77 4.67 -5.54 -10.53
CA PHE A 77 4.51 -6.34 -11.74
C PHE A 77 5.32 -7.65 -11.69
N GLY A 78 5.26 -8.35 -10.56
CA GLY A 78 5.99 -9.60 -10.34
C GLY A 78 7.47 -9.43 -9.99
N ASP A 79 7.95 -8.21 -9.75
CA ASP A 79 9.35 -7.91 -9.38
C ASP A 79 9.50 -7.37 -7.93
N PRO A 80 8.97 -8.05 -6.89
CA PRO A 80 9.23 -7.66 -5.51
C PRO A 80 10.65 -8.04 -5.07
N ILE A 81 11.12 -7.45 -3.97
CA ILE A 81 12.39 -7.84 -3.35
C ILE A 81 12.17 -9.16 -2.60
N ILE A 82 12.59 -10.30 -3.15
CA ILE A 82 12.43 -11.62 -2.50
C ILE A 82 13.63 -11.97 -1.62
N LYS A 83 14.85 -11.61 -2.04
CA LYS A 83 16.09 -11.89 -1.33
C LYS A 83 16.73 -10.59 -0.88
N PHE A 84 16.35 -10.13 0.30
CA PHE A 84 16.86 -8.87 0.81
C PHE A 84 18.38 -8.88 1.02
N ASP A 85 18.93 -9.99 1.50
CA ASP A 85 20.35 -10.13 1.83
C ASP A 85 21.26 -10.44 0.63
N ASP A 86 20.72 -10.44 -0.59
CA ASP A 86 21.50 -10.69 -1.79
C ASP A 86 22.42 -9.49 -2.08
N PRO A 87 23.75 -9.63 -1.95
CA PRO A 87 24.68 -8.53 -2.21
C PRO A 87 24.76 -8.15 -3.70
N HIS A 88 24.22 -8.99 -4.60
CA HIS A 88 24.14 -8.71 -6.03
C HIS A 88 22.85 -8.00 -6.44
N PHE A 89 21.89 -7.83 -5.52
CA PHE A 89 20.65 -7.13 -5.82
C PHE A 89 20.89 -5.61 -5.88
N ASP A 90 20.77 -5.04 -7.08
CA ASP A 90 20.90 -3.60 -7.30
C ASP A 90 19.64 -2.85 -6.83
N ARG A 91 19.66 -2.50 -5.54
CA ARG A 91 18.60 -1.77 -4.85
C ARG A 91 18.33 -0.41 -5.44
N ASP A 92 19.35 0.27 -5.94
CA ASP A 92 19.21 1.64 -6.44
C ASP A 92 18.52 1.64 -7.80
N SER A 93 18.90 0.71 -8.68
CA SER A 93 18.19 0.51 -9.95
C SER A 93 16.75 0.06 -9.72
N TRP A 94 16.50 -0.88 -8.81
CA TRP A 94 15.15 -1.32 -8.47
C TRP A 94 14.28 -0.16 -7.95
N ARG A 95 14.82 0.69 -7.05
CA ARG A 95 14.11 1.87 -6.52
C ARG A 95 13.80 2.93 -7.57
N LYS A 96 14.62 3.05 -8.62
CA LYS A 96 14.35 3.97 -9.74
C LYS A 96 13.18 3.47 -10.59
N VAL A 97 13.16 2.16 -10.89
CA VAL A 97 12.09 1.52 -11.67
C VAL A 97 10.77 1.53 -10.90
N HIS A 98 10.81 1.14 -9.62
CA HIS A 98 9.65 1.05 -8.73
C HIS A 98 9.60 2.23 -7.78
N ASN A 99 9.69 3.45 -8.31
CA ASN A 99 9.62 4.65 -7.50
C ASN A 99 8.17 4.90 -7.03
N PRO A 100 7.95 5.54 -5.86
CA PRO A 100 6.60 5.80 -5.35
C PRO A 100 5.73 6.71 -6.23
N ASP A 101 6.31 7.56 -7.09
CA ASP A 101 5.53 8.37 -8.03
C ASP A 101 4.86 7.48 -9.08
N LYS A 102 5.60 6.50 -9.62
CA LYS A 102 5.05 5.46 -10.49
C LYS A 102 3.92 4.69 -9.79
N GLY A 103 4.14 4.27 -8.53
CA GLY A 103 3.10 3.61 -7.75
C GLY A 103 1.82 4.45 -7.57
N CYS A 104 1.96 5.77 -7.44
CA CYS A 104 0.83 6.68 -7.37
C CYS A 104 0.07 6.77 -8.72
N GLU A 105 0.78 6.75 -9.84
CA GLU A 105 0.17 6.72 -11.18
C GLU A 105 -0.54 5.38 -11.44
N ASP A 106 0.12 4.26 -11.12
CA ASP A 106 -0.41 2.90 -11.28
C ASP A 106 -1.64 2.65 -10.39
N ALA A 107 -1.82 3.42 -9.31
CA ALA A 107 -3.00 3.32 -8.46
C ALA A 107 -4.26 3.95 -9.09
N LYS A 108 -4.11 4.89 -10.05
CA LYS A 108 -5.26 5.61 -10.63
C LYS A 108 -6.23 4.68 -11.39
N PRO A 109 -5.76 3.75 -12.26
CA PRO A 109 -6.64 2.77 -12.89
C PRO A 109 -7.34 1.84 -11.89
N VAL A 110 -6.67 1.47 -10.79
CA VAL A 110 -7.25 0.65 -9.72
C VAL A 110 -8.39 1.40 -9.02
N ILE A 111 -8.14 2.66 -8.64
CA ILE A 111 -9.14 3.56 -8.04
C ILE A 111 -10.34 3.75 -8.97
N ALA A 112 -10.10 3.99 -10.26
CA ALA A 112 -11.15 4.10 -11.25
C ALA A 112 -11.99 2.82 -11.36
N ALA A 113 -11.34 1.65 -11.38
CA ALA A 113 -12.03 0.36 -11.43
C ALA A 113 -12.87 0.10 -10.18
N LEU A 114 -12.40 0.49 -8.98
CA LEU A 114 -13.19 0.42 -7.75
C LEU A 114 -14.46 1.30 -7.84
N LYS A 115 -14.31 2.55 -8.31
CA LYS A 115 -15.45 3.45 -8.50
C LYS A 115 -16.45 2.91 -9.52
N SER A 116 -15.99 2.35 -10.63
CA SER A 116 -16.86 1.71 -11.63
C SER A 116 -17.62 0.51 -11.09
N LYS A 117 -17.09 -0.19 -10.08
CA LYS A 117 -17.81 -1.26 -9.34
C LYS A 117 -18.83 -0.71 -8.33
N GLY A 118 -18.97 0.61 -8.21
CA GLY A 118 -19.95 1.26 -7.34
C GLY A 118 -19.46 1.51 -5.91
N VAL A 119 -18.15 1.47 -5.67
CA VAL A 119 -17.53 1.95 -4.42
C VAL A 119 -17.68 3.47 -4.35
N SER A 120 -18.24 3.97 -3.26
CA SER A 120 -18.50 5.41 -3.06
C SER A 120 -17.42 6.11 -2.23
N ALA A 121 -16.68 5.35 -1.41
CA ALA A 121 -15.54 5.88 -0.66
C ALA A 121 -14.38 4.88 -0.60
N ILE A 122 -13.17 5.39 -0.82
CA ILE A 122 -11.91 4.66 -0.85
C ILE A 122 -10.97 5.25 0.21
N GLY A 123 -10.53 4.40 1.13
CA GLY A 123 -9.36 4.67 1.96
C GLY A 123 -8.09 4.07 1.35
N ALA A 124 -6.93 4.60 1.67
CA ALA A 124 -5.64 4.04 1.31
C ALA A 124 -4.81 3.75 2.57
N ALA A 125 -4.16 2.60 2.62
CA ALA A 125 -3.27 2.21 3.70
C ALA A 125 -1.99 1.61 3.12
N GLY A 126 -0.83 1.84 3.74
CA GLY A 126 0.42 1.38 3.15
C GLY A 126 1.59 1.31 4.13
N PHE A 127 2.49 0.36 3.85
CA PHE A 127 3.67 0.06 4.67
C PHE A 127 4.96 0.44 3.95
N CYS A 128 5.93 1.04 4.65
CA CYS A 128 7.26 1.33 4.11
C CYS A 128 7.23 2.06 2.74
N TRP A 129 7.49 1.35 1.64
CA TRP A 129 7.37 1.84 0.26
C TRP A 129 5.92 2.27 -0.06
N GLY A 130 4.95 1.42 0.25
CA GLY A 130 3.53 1.72 0.09
C GLY A 130 3.06 2.89 0.96
N GLY A 131 3.69 3.10 2.12
CA GLY A 131 3.43 4.28 2.95
C GLY A 131 3.74 5.59 2.21
N LYS A 132 4.82 5.63 1.42
CA LYS A 132 5.14 6.81 0.57
C LYS A 132 4.14 7.01 -0.56
N VAL A 133 3.66 5.91 -1.16
CA VAL A 133 2.61 5.98 -2.18
C VAL A 133 1.32 6.56 -1.58
N VAL A 134 0.94 6.12 -0.38
CA VAL A 134 -0.23 6.66 0.34
C VAL A 134 -0.10 8.14 0.65
N VAL A 135 1.09 8.64 1.02
CA VAL A 135 1.33 10.08 1.22
C VAL A 135 1.01 10.88 -0.04
N LYS A 136 1.47 10.40 -1.21
CA LYS A 136 1.17 11.04 -2.50
C LYS A 136 -0.32 10.96 -2.83
N LEU A 137 -0.92 9.78 -2.68
CA LEU A 137 -2.35 9.57 -2.92
C LEU A 137 -3.27 10.37 -1.99
N ALA A 138 -2.83 10.71 -0.78
CA ALA A 138 -3.58 11.53 0.16
C ALA A 138 -3.82 12.96 -0.35
N SER A 139 -3.08 13.39 -1.37
CA SER A 139 -3.29 14.67 -2.06
C SER A 139 -4.34 14.58 -3.18
N SER A 140 -4.88 13.40 -3.48
CA SER A 140 -6.00 13.24 -4.41
C SER A 140 -7.34 13.35 -3.67
N THR A 141 -8.35 13.92 -4.33
CA THR A 141 -9.75 13.92 -3.84
C THR A 141 -10.40 12.54 -3.88
N ASP A 142 -9.77 11.58 -4.55
CA ASP A 142 -10.25 10.21 -4.68
C ASP A 142 -10.11 9.39 -3.40
N ILE A 143 -9.21 9.80 -2.49
CA ILE A 143 -8.92 9.11 -1.23
C ILE A 143 -9.53 9.88 -0.06
N GLN A 144 -10.44 9.26 0.68
CA GLN A 144 -11.13 9.92 1.80
C GLN A 144 -10.40 9.74 3.14
N ALA A 145 -9.60 8.68 3.29
CA ALA A 145 -8.78 8.43 4.47
C ALA A 145 -7.45 7.78 4.06
N ALA A 146 -6.36 8.17 4.72
CA ALA A 146 -5.02 7.67 4.49
C ALA A 146 -4.39 7.16 5.80
N VAL A 147 -3.83 5.94 5.77
CA VAL A 147 -3.12 5.35 6.90
C VAL A 147 -1.69 5.00 6.47
N ILE A 148 -0.72 5.67 7.07
CA ILE A 148 0.69 5.57 6.71
C ILE A 148 1.41 4.83 7.83
N LEU A 149 1.89 3.63 7.54
CA LEU A 149 2.46 2.70 8.53
C LEU A 149 3.96 2.59 8.29
N HIS A 150 4.76 3.08 9.24
CA HIS A 150 6.24 3.07 9.22
C HIS A 150 6.86 3.40 7.84
N PRO A 151 6.54 4.56 7.23
CA PRO A 151 6.96 4.84 5.87
C PRO A 151 8.50 4.84 5.77
N GLY A 152 9.01 4.48 4.59
CA GLY A 152 10.42 4.74 4.29
C GLY A 152 10.70 6.25 4.34
N GLN A 153 11.96 6.69 4.32
CA GLN A 153 12.30 8.11 4.50
C GLN A 153 11.46 9.07 3.65
N ILE A 154 10.62 9.87 4.30
CA ILE A 154 9.79 10.92 3.71
C ILE A 154 10.58 12.23 3.84
N ALA A 155 10.54 13.08 2.82
CA ALA A 155 11.18 14.39 2.90
C ALA A 155 10.32 15.34 3.76
N ASP A 156 10.94 16.22 4.56
CA ASP A 156 10.22 17.09 5.52
C ASP A 156 9.18 18.01 4.85
N ASN A 157 9.33 18.29 3.55
CA ASN A 157 8.36 19.06 2.77
C ASN A 157 7.08 18.26 2.39
N GLU A 158 7.08 16.94 2.57
CA GLU A 158 5.92 16.08 2.33
C GLU A 158 5.07 15.89 3.60
N ILE A 159 5.62 16.15 4.79
CA ILE A 159 4.92 16.08 6.08
C ILE A 159 5.46 17.16 7.05
N ASP A 160 4.85 18.35 7.07
CA ASP A 160 4.95 19.23 8.23
C ASP A 160 3.79 18.90 9.20
N GLY A 161 4.12 18.38 10.38
CA GLY A 161 3.14 18.08 11.43
C GLY A 161 2.48 19.32 12.06
N LYS A 162 2.83 20.55 11.64
CA LYS A 162 2.22 21.80 12.12
C LYS A 162 1.41 22.57 11.09
N SER A 163 1.35 22.11 9.84
CA SER A 163 0.54 22.72 8.79
C SER A 163 0.17 21.66 7.75
N PRO A 164 -1.09 21.56 7.27
CA PRO A 164 -1.42 20.61 6.21
C PRO A 164 -0.47 20.81 5.02
N PRO A 165 0.09 19.74 4.41
CA PRO A 165 0.81 19.88 3.15
C PRO A 165 -0.14 20.55 2.15
N PRO A 166 0.35 21.36 1.19
CA PRO A 166 -0.46 22.35 0.49
C PRO A 166 -1.70 21.82 -0.28
N GLN A 167 -1.96 20.52 -0.33
CA GLN A 167 -3.12 19.92 -1.00
C GLN A 167 -3.56 18.54 -0.41
N VAL A 168 -3.40 18.23 0.89
CA VAL A 168 -3.96 16.95 1.41
C VAL A 168 -5.48 17.03 1.42
N HIS A 169 -6.12 16.23 0.55
CA HIS A 169 -7.58 16.15 0.44
C HIS A 169 -8.19 15.01 1.26
N ALA A 170 -7.37 14.03 1.68
CA ALA A 170 -7.82 13.00 2.61
C ALA A 170 -8.27 13.66 3.93
N LYS A 171 -9.53 13.39 4.31
CA LYS A 171 -10.13 13.97 5.52
C LYS A 171 -9.47 13.46 6.80
N TYR A 172 -8.87 12.27 6.73
CA TYR A 172 -8.19 11.62 7.85
C TYR A 172 -6.85 11.08 7.39
N VAL A 173 -5.76 11.56 8.01
CA VAL A 173 -4.41 11.03 7.80
C VAL A 173 -3.90 10.53 9.14
N LEU A 174 -3.63 9.23 9.24
CA LEU A 174 -3.00 8.62 10.40
C LEU A 174 -1.57 8.22 10.05
N LEU A 175 -0.59 8.91 10.64
CA LEU A 175 0.83 8.55 10.54
C LEU A 175 1.22 7.72 11.77
N MET A 176 1.36 6.41 11.62
CA MET A 176 1.90 5.56 12.67
C MET A 176 3.39 5.38 12.44
N SER A 177 4.19 6.21 13.12
CA SER A 177 5.62 6.00 13.28
C SER A 177 5.86 4.97 14.39
N CYS A 178 5.51 3.71 14.15
CA CYS A 178 5.77 2.67 15.14
C CYS A 178 7.21 2.16 14.95
N CYS A 179 8.10 2.50 15.89
CA CYS A 179 9.16 1.58 16.31
C CYS A 179 8.45 0.32 16.82
N LEU A 180 8.15 -0.62 15.93
CA LEU A 180 7.73 -1.96 16.32
C LEU A 180 8.93 -2.64 17.01
N ARG A 181 9.13 -2.32 18.29
CA ARG A 181 9.78 -3.27 19.20
C ARG A 181 8.77 -4.39 19.39
N CYS A 182 8.98 -5.49 18.68
CA CYS A 182 8.70 -6.80 19.26
C CYS A 182 9.61 -7.00 20.47
#